data_AF-A0A3D0FRD6-F1
#
_entry.id   AF-A0A3D0FRD6-F1
#
_cell.length_a   1.000
_cell.length_b   1.000
_cell.length_c   1.000
_cell.angle_alpha   90.00
_cell.angle_beta   90.00
_cell.angle_gamma   90.00
#
_symmetry.space_group_name_H-M   'P 1'
#
loop_
_entity.id
_entity.type
_entity.pdbx_description
1 polymer ?
#
loop_
_entity_poly.entity_id
_entity_poly.type
_entity_poly.pdbx_seq_one_letter_code
_entity_poly.pdbx_strand_id
1 'polypeptide(L)' 'MKTMNRYFYKYNSPFELECGEKLEQLEICYHITDNFTTDKKVIWICHALTANSNPEEWWPNFVGKGKLFDT' A
#
# COMPACT_ATOMS: atom_id res chain seq x y z
N MET A 1 4.51 19.31 -2.72
CA MET A 1 3.58 18.44 -3.49
C MET A 1 3.23 17.29 -2.55
N LYS A 2 1.96 16.89 -2.46
CA LYS A 2 1.62 15.64 -1.77
C LYS A 2 1.98 14.51 -2.72
N THR A 3 2.86 13.61 -2.30
CA THR A 3 3.38 12.50 -3.08
C THR A 3 3.08 11.21 -2.34
N MET A 4 2.73 10.14 -3.06
CA MET A 4 2.65 8.80 -2.50
C MET A 4 4.05 8.30 -2.15
N ASN A 5 4.30 8.05 -0.86
CA ASN A 5 5.60 7.59 -0.37
C ASN A 5 5.64 6.07 -0.27
N ARG A 6 6.69 5.47 -0.81
CA ARG A 6 6.92 4.02 -0.78
C ARG A 6 7.59 3.58 0.51
N TYR A 7 7.05 2.52 1.11
CA TYR A 7 7.58 1.87 2.31
C TYR A 7 7.60 0.35 2.14
N PHE A 8 8.36 -0.30 3.03
CA PHE A 8 8.46 -1.75 3.11
C PHE A 8 8.20 -2.20 4.55
N TYR A 9 7.27 -3.11 4.74
CA TYR A 9 7.09 -3.82 5.99
C TYR A 9 7.85 -5.14 5.92
N LYS A 10 8.70 -5.41 6.91
CA LYS A 10 9.48 -6.65 7.00
C LYS A 10 9.05 -7.44 8.24
N TYR A 11 8.63 -8.67 8.02
CA TYR A 11 8.36 -9.65 9.06
C TYR A 11 9.47 -10.71 9.04
N ASN A 12 10.37 -10.62 10.02
CA ASN A 12 11.62 -11.38 10.08
C ASN A 12 11.46 -12.73 10.82
N SER A 13 10.35 -13.40 10.60
CA SER A 13 10.05 -14.71 11.17
C SER A 13 9.25 -15.54 10.16
N PRO A 14 9.27 -16.88 10.27
CA PRO A 14 8.50 -17.73 9.36
C PRO A 14 7.01 -17.34 9.36
N PHE A 15 6.48 -16.99 8.19
CA PHE A 15 5.08 -16.67 7.96
C PHE A 15 4.39 -17.87 7.32
N GLU A 16 3.38 -18.42 8.00
CA GLU A 16 2.59 -19.56 7.54
C GLU A 16 1.51 -19.10 6.56
N LEU A 17 1.49 -19.74 5.38
CA LEU A 17 0.51 -19.50 4.34
C LEU A 17 -0.71 -20.40 4.53
N GLU A 18 -1.84 -20.00 3.96
CA GLU A 18 -3.10 -20.78 4.02
C GLU A 18 -2.99 -22.19 3.42
N CYS A 19 -2.04 -22.40 2.51
CA CYS A 19 -1.75 -23.71 1.93
C CYS A 19 -0.86 -24.62 2.81
N GLY A 20 -0.43 -24.15 3.99
CA GLY A 20 0.42 -24.88 4.93
C GLY A 20 1.93 -24.69 4.70
N GLU A 21 2.32 -24.08 3.59
CA GLU A 21 3.72 -23.71 3.31
C GLU A 21 4.17 -22.51 4.14
N LYS A 22 5.49 -22.29 4.25
CA LYS A 22 6.06 -21.19 5.03
C LYS A 22 7.00 -20.32 4.18
N LEU A 23 6.91 -19.01 4.39
CA LEU A 23 7.90 -18.04 3.93
C LEU A 23 8.83 -17.71 5.09
N GLU A 24 10.14 -17.96 4.95
CA GLU A 24 11.12 -17.69 6.02
C GLU A 24 11.15 -16.22 6.46
N GLN A 25 10.88 -15.31 5.52
CA GLN A 25 10.72 -13.88 5.74
C GLN A 25 9.67 -13.34 4.78
N LEU A 26 8.81 -12.46 5.27
CA LEU A 26 7.82 -11.76 4.45
C LEU A 26 8.20 -10.28 4.35
N GLU A 27 8.26 -9.76 3.11
CA GLU A 27 8.41 -8.34 2.83
C GLU A 27 7.22 -7.84 2.01
N ILE A 28 6.56 -6.78 2.47
CA ILE A 28 5.40 -6.18 1.79
C ILE A 28 5.75 -4.74 1.42
N CYS A 29 5.70 -4.43 0.12
CA CYS A 29 5.85 -3.08 -0.41
C CYS A 29 4.49 -2.38 -0.47
N TYR A 30 4.39 -1.17 0.08
CA TYR A 30 3.16 -0.37 0.09
C TYR A 30 3.45 1.12 -0.11
N HIS A 31 2.43 1.90 -0.48
CA HIS A 31 2.51 3.36 -0.50
C HIS A 31 1.49 3.97 0.46
N ILE A 32 1.86 5.08 1.09
CA ILE A 32 0.95 5.92 1.89
C ILE A 32 1.03 7.36 1.42
N THR A 33 -0.05 8.12 1.62
CA THR A 33 -0.06 9.55 1.35
C THR A 33 0.77 10.33 2.37
N ASP A 34 1.30 11.47 1.95
CA ASP A 34 1.89 12.45 2.86
C ASP A 34 0.90 12.82 3.97
N ASN A 35 1.39 12.93 5.21
CA ASN A 35 0.66 13.31 6.43
C ASN A 35 -0.15 12.21 7.14
N PHE A 36 0.17 10.93 6.97
CA PHE A 36 -0.37 9.89 7.84
C PHE A 36 0.05 10.11 9.31
N THR A 37 -0.92 10.00 10.22
CA THR A 37 -0.74 9.98 11.67
C THR A 37 -1.62 8.88 12.26
N THR A 38 -1.25 8.34 13.42
CA THR A 38 -1.92 7.15 14.01
C THR A 38 -3.38 7.37 14.39
N ASP A 39 -3.82 8.62 14.52
CA ASP A 39 -5.19 9.05 14.84
C ASP A 39 -6.07 9.29 13.61
N LYS A 40 -5.50 9.22 12.39
CA LYS A 40 -6.25 9.46 11.16
C LYS A 40 -6.97 8.21 10.67
N LYS A 41 -8.16 8.44 10.11
CA LYS A 41 -8.87 7.43 9.32
C LYS A 41 -8.11 7.18 8.01
N VAL A 42 -8.08 5.92 7.58
CA VAL A 42 -7.37 5.50 6.37
C VAL A 42 -8.33 4.88 5.37
N ILE A 43 -7.99 5.03 4.09
CA ILE A 43 -8.62 4.30 2.98
C ILE A 43 -7.63 3.24 2.52
N TRP A 44 -8.07 1.98 2.49
CA TRP A 44 -7.28 0.90 1.91
C TRP A 44 -7.62 0.75 0.43
N ILE A 45 -6.58 0.74 -0.41
CA ILE A 45 -6.71 0.45 -1.84
C ILE A 45 -6.04 -0.89 -2.10
N CYS A 46 -6.85 -1.90 -2.44
CA CYS A 46 -6.37 -3.18 -2.94
C CYS A 46 -6.33 -3.12 -4.46
N HIS A 47 -5.16 -3.38 -5.03
CA HIS A 47 -4.96 -3.28 -6.48
C HIS A 47 -5.40 -4.57 -7.19
N ALA A 48 -5.62 -4.48 -8.51
CA ALA A 48 -5.84 -5.64 -9.36
C ALA A 48 -4.54 -6.43 -9.60
N LEU A 49 -4.64 -7.64 -10.17
CA LEU A 49 -3.53 -8.61 -10.28
C LEU A 49 -2.19 -8.04 -10.80
N THR A 50 -2.22 -7.15 -11.79
CA THR A 50 -1.01 -6.66 -12.49
C THR A 50 -0.55 -5.28 -12.08
N ALA A 51 -1.25 -4.63 -11.16
CA ALA A 51 -0.92 -3.29 -10.69
C ALA A 51 0.10 -3.33 -9.55
N ASN A 52 0.80 -2.20 -9.33
CA ASN A 52 1.71 -2.05 -8.20
C ASN A 52 1.01 -1.32 -7.03
N SER A 53 1.74 -1.06 -5.94
CA SER A 53 1.18 -0.41 -4.75
C SER A 53 1.00 1.12 -4.86
N ASN A 54 1.35 1.76 -5.98
CA ASN A 54 1.14 3.18 -6.24
C ASN A 54 -0.11 3.40 -7.12
N PRO A 55 -1.29 3.68 -6.53
CA PRO A 55 -2.53 3.86 -7.29
C PRO A 55 -2.58 5.14 -8.14
N GLU A 56 -1.69 6.11 -7.94
CA GLU A 56 -1.61 7.27 -8.84
C GLU A 56 -1.16 6.88 -10.25
N GLU A 57 -0.40 5.77 -10.39
CA GLU A 57 0.11 5.29 -11.68
C GLU A 57 -0.96 4.56 -12.50
N TRP A 58 -1.84 3.80 -11.84
CA TRP A 58 -2.81 2.94 -12.52
C TRP A 58 -4.27 3.36 -12.32
N TRP A 59 -4.56 4.28 -11.39
CA TRP A 59 -5.91 4.84 -11.17
C TRP A 59 -5.95 6.39 -11.16
N PRO A 60 -5.34 7.09 -12.13
CA PRO A 60 -5.09 8.54 -12.09
C PRO A 60 -6.35 9.42 -12.15
N ASN A 61 -7.49 8.84 -12.54
CA ASN A 61 -8.76 9.56 -12.54
C ASN A 61 -9.39 9.66 -11.14
N PHE A 62 -8.99 8.79 -10.21
CA PHE A 62 -9.58 8.69 -8.88
C PHE A 62 -8.61 9.08 -7.78
N VAL A 63 -7.31 8.79 -7.91
CA VAL A 63 -6.32 9.08 -6.88
C VAL A 63 -5.40 10.23 -7.30
N GLY A 64 -5.14 11.14 -6.36
CA GLY A 64 -4.22 12.26 -6.51
C GLY A 64 -4.88 13.62 -6.24
N LYS A 65 -4.08 14.68 -6.35
CA LYS A 65 -4.53 16.04 -6.03
C LYS A 65 -5.76 16.46 -6.85
N GLY A 66 -6.80 16.92 -6.16
CA GLY A 66 -8.07 17.35 -6.73
C GLY A 66 -8.94 16.22 -7.30
N LYS A 67 -8.65 14.96 -6.96
CA LYS A 67 -9.43 13.77 -7.37
C LYS A 67 -10.34 13.30 -6.23
N LEU A 68 -11.05 12.19 -6.46
CA LEU A 68 -11.95 11.62 -5.46
C LEU A 68 -11.21 11.23 -4.18
N PHE A 69 -10.02 10.65 -4.33
CA PHE A 69 -9.11 10.29 -3.24
C PHE A 69 -7.91 11.24 -3.23
N ASP A 70 -8.11 12.40 -2.59
CA ASP A 70 -7.10 13.46 -2.38
C ASP A 70 -6.80 13.62 -0.89
N THR A 71 -6.24 12.57 -0.28
CA THR A 71 -5.95 12.53 1.17
C THR A 71 -4.52 12.94 1.46
#